data_AF-A0A365CVZ6-F1
#
_entry.id   AF-A0A365CVZ6-F1
#
_cell.length_a   1.000
_cell.length_b   1.000
_cell.length_c   1.000
_cell.angle_alpha   90.00
_cell.angle_beta   90.00
_cell.angle_gamma   90.00
#
_symmetry.space_group_name_H-M   'P 1'
#
loop_
_entity.id
_entity.type
_entity.pdbx_description
1 polymer ?
#
loop_
_entity_poly.entity_id
_entity_poly.type
_entity_poly.pdbx_seq_one_letter_code
_entity_poly.pdbx_strand_id
1 'polypeptide(L)'
;TAMISFCGCTRVLARNAGTSALNPAEESAALMQLGPALVDPMQLNHFTPVTEHPVIGKGRWFDDWLAHPDLDEYWKEQDWSDAIGRVTVPVLSTTGWYDLKVHEQVADFVRVRTKAGSSQAREESRLVIGPWDHINLTGQYPDRYFGPLAPADLSESHVSFYDQTVRGLRPDTPAPRVRIFVM
;
A
#
# COMPACT_ATOMS: atom_id res chain seq x y z
N THR A 1 -14.40 14.80 -5.78
CA THR A 1 -13.85 13.47 -6.06
C THR A 1 -12.38 13.45 -5.70
N ALA A 2 -12.05 13.04 -4.48
CA ALA A 2 -10.67 12.86 -4.05
C ALA A 2 -10.42 11.34 -4.04
N MET A 3 -9.81 10.85 -5.12
CA MET A 3 -9.20 9.54 -5.15
C MET A 3 -7.96 9.67 -4.24
N ILE A 4 -8.04 9.17 -3.01
CA ILE A 4 -6.86 9.08 -2.14
C ILE A 4 -6.02 7.94 -2.71
N SER A 5 -5.23 8.29 -3.71
CA SER A 5 -4.16 7.45 -4.25
C SER A 5 -3.16 7.21 -3.12
N PHE A 6 -2.88 5.93 -2.83
CA PHE A 6 -1.76 5.51 -1.99
C PHE A 6 -0.47 6.11 -2.56
N CYS A 7 -0.06 7.27 -2.06
CA CYS A 7 1.10 7.95 -2.63
C CYS A 7 1.89 8.67 -1.54
N GLY A 8 2.45 7.90 -0.60
CA GLY A 8 3.66 8.30 0.11
C GLY A 8 4.83 8.54 -0.87
N CYS A 9 4.80 7.92 -2.05
CA CYS A 9 5.75 8.17 -3.12
C CYS A 9 5.71 9.61 -3.68
N THR A 10 4.60 10.37 -3.62
CA THR A 10 4.55 11.66 -4.35
C THR A 10 5.43 12.73 -3.74
N ARG A 11 5.61 12.77 -2.41
CA ARG A 11 6.48 13.77 -1.76
C ARG A 11 7.96 13.47 -1.95
N VAL A 12 8.34 12.20 -1.87
CA VAL A 12 9.71 11.74 -2.13
C VAL A 12 10.07 11.96 -3.61
N LEU A 13 9.17 11.66 -4.54
CA LEU A 13 9.36 11.92 -5.96
C LEU A 13 9.42 13.43 -6.27
N ALA A 14 8.65 14.26 -5.56
CA ALA A 14 8.67 15.71 -5.76
C ALA A 14 9.94 16.39 -5.20
N ARG A 15 10.52 15.90 -4.10
CA ARG A 15 11.82 16.38 -3.60
C ARG A 15 12.99 15.97 -4.51
N ASN A 16 12.90 14.82 -5.18
CA ASN A 16 13.97 14.27 -6.01
C ASN A 16 13.84 14.56 -7.51
N ALA A 17 12.92 15.45 -7.91
CA ALA A 17 12.87 15.98 -9.27
C ALA A 17 14.06 16.93 -9.59
N GLY A 18 14.88 17.28 -8.60
CA GLY A 18 16.10 18.06 -8.75
C GLY A 18 17.36 17.23 -8.55
N THR A 19 18.05 16.95 -9.66
CA THR A 19 19.50 16.68 -9.77
C THR A 19 20.08 15.40 -9.13
N SER A 20 20.11 14.32 -9.92
CA SER A 20 21.33 13.55 -10.19
C SER A 20 21.14 12.79 -11.50
N ALA A 21 21.43 13.46 -12.62
CA ALA A 21 21.59 12.77 -13.90
C ALA A 21 22.96 12.07 -13.84
N LEU A 22 22.95 10.74 -13.76
CA LEU A 22 24.16 9.94 -13.96
C LEU A 22 24.77 10.32 -15.32
N ASN A 23 26.10 10.38 -15.40
CA ASN A 23 26.77 10.63 -16.68
C ASN A 23 26.39 9.49 -17.67
N PRO A 24 26.17 9.75 -18.97
CA PRO A 24 25.87 8.73 -19.98
C PRO A 24 26.76 7.46 -19.97
N ALA A 25 28.02 7.61 -19.53
CA ALA A 25 28.94 6.48 -19.35
C ALA A 25 28.57 5.58 -18.16
N GLU A 26 28.12 6.18 -17.05
CA GLU A 26 27.64 5.47 -15.86
C GLU A 26 26.29 4.81 -16.15
N GLU A 27 25.41 5.45 -16.94
CA GLU A 27 24.17 4.82 -17.43
C GLU A 27 24.46 3.61 -18.30
N SER A 28 25.40 3.69 -19.24
CA SER A 28 25.75 2.55 -20.11
C SER A 28 26.36 1.39 -19.33
N ALA A 29 27.20 1.67 -18.33
CA ALA A 29 27.77 0.65 -17.45
C ALA A 29 26.69 -0.01 -16.58
N ALA A 30 25.79 0.78 -15.98
CA ALA A 30 24.66 0.27 -15.20
C ALA A 30 23.70 -0.57 -16.07
N LEU A 31 23.44 -0.15 -17.32
CA LEU A 31 22.64 -0.91 -18.28
C LEU A 31 23.29 -2.25 -18.66
N MET A 32 24.61 -2.31 -18.79
CA MET A 32 25.29 -3.60 -19.03
C MET A 32 25.20 -4.54 -17.83
N GLN A 33 25.19 -4.01 -16.60
CA GLN A 33 25.01 -4.80 -15.38
C GLN A 33 23.58 -5.34 -15.22
N LEU A 34 22.60 -4.80 -15.94
CA LEU A 34 21.23 -5.32 -15.98
C LEU A 34 21.07 -6.57 -16.86
N GLY A 35 22.00 -6.81 -17.79
CA GLY A 35 21.94 -7.96 -18.70
C GLY A 35 21.82 -9.31 -17.97
N PRO A 36 22.72 -9.63 -17.02
CA PRO A 36 22.62 -10.84 -16.20
C PRO A 36 21.35 -10.90 -15.35
N ALA A 37 20.87 -9.76 -14.84
CA ALA A 37 19.67 -9.70 -14.01
C ALA A 37 18.37 -10.04 -14.76
N LEU A 38 18.35 -9.93 -16.09
CA LEU A 38 17.23 -10.41 -16.92
C LEU A 38 17.14 -11.94 -16.94
N VAL A 39 18.27 -12.63 -16.78
CA VAL A 39 18.35 -14.10 -16.78
C VAL A 39 18.16 -14.65 -15.38
N ASP A 40 18.73 -13.98 -14.38
CA ASP A 40 18.62 -14.35 -12.97
C ASP A 40 18.41 -13.09 -12.10
N PRO A 41 17.14 -12.66 -11.90
CA PRO A 41 16.85 -11.45 -11.14
C PRO A 41 17.21 -11.59 -9.66
N MET A 42 17.35 -12.81 -9.13
CA MET A 42 17.74 -13.02 -7.74
C MET A 42 19.19 -12.61 -7.48
N GLN A 43 20.06 -12.54 -8.49
CA GLN A 43 21.46 -12.12 -8.28
C GLN A 43 21.58 -10.70 -7.75
N LEU A 44 20.61 -9.84 -8.05
CA LEU A 44 20.54 -8.48 -7.52
C LEU A 44 20.42 -8.45 -5.98
N ASN A 45 19.91 -9.51 -5.37
CA ASN A 45 19.78 -9.59 -3.90
C ASN A 45 21.11 -9.91 -3.19
N HIS A 46 22.19 -10.19 -3.92
CA HIS A 46 23.49 -10.57 -3.32
C HIS A 46 24.44 -9.40 -3.07
N PHE A 47 24.09 -8.17 -3.46
CA PHE A 47 24.93 -7.00 -3.24
C PHE A 47 24.93 -6.58 -1.77
N THR A 48 26.11 -6.60 -1.17
CA THR A 48 26.36 -6.08 0.18
C THR A 48 27.64 -5.23 0.16
N PRO A 49 27.64 -4.01 0.72
CA PRO A 49 26.49 -3.33 1.34
C PRO A 49 25.41 -2.95 0.31
N VAL A 50 24.15 -2.84 0.76
CA VAL A 50 22.97 -2.56 -0.10
C VAL A 50 23.10 -1.22 -0.84
N THR A 51 23.89 -0.28 -0.31
CA THR A 51 24.27 1.00 -0.94
C THR A 51 25.08 0.84 -2.24
N GLU A 52 25.60 -0.34 -2.52
CA GLU A 52 26.35 -0.66 -3.74
C GLU A 52 25.49 -1.40 -4.79
N HIS A 53 24.18 -1.46 -4.58
CA HIS A 53 23.27 -2.14 -5.51
C HIS A 53 23.30 -1.49 -6.91
N PRO A 54 23.70 -2.22 -7.97
CA PRO A 54 24.06 -1.64 -9.25
C PRO A 54 22.86 -1.05 -10.01
N VAL A 55 21.66 -1.52 -9.69
CA VAL A 55 20.40 -1.11 -10.36
C VAL A 55 19.69 0.04 -9.66
N ILE A 56 19.79 0.12 -8.33
CA ILE A 56 19.01 1.11 -7.58
C ILE A 56 19.70 2.48 -7.66
N GLY A 57 21.01 2.49 -7.91
CA GLY A 57 21.79 3.67 -8.28
C GLY A 57 21.99 4.65 -7.12
N LYS A 58 23.08 5.41 -7.17
CA LYS A 58 23.41 6.42 -6.16
C LYS A 58 22.72 7.77 -6.48
N GLY A 59 22.47 8.57 -5.44
CA GLY A 59 21.86 9.89 -5.50
C GLY A 59 20.35 9.87 -5.74
N ARG A 60 19.64 8.80 -5.35
CA ARG A 60 18.17 8.66 -5.52
C ARG A 60 17.47 8.47 -4.18
N TRP A 61 16.14 8.45 -4.21
CA TRP A 61 15.27 8.25 -3.04
C TRP A 61 15.65 7.06 -2.14
N PHE A 62 16.26 6.02 -2.70
CA PHE A 62 16.65 4.84 -1.93
C PHE A 62 17.86 5.11 -1.03
N ASP A 63 18.77 6.00 -1.43
CA ASP A 63 19.88 6.40 -0.56
C ASP A 63 19.37 7.16 0.66
N ASP A 64 18.34 8.01 0.48
CA ASP A 64 17.67 8.66 1.60
C ASP A 64 17.09 7.60 2.55
N TRP A 65 16.43 6.56 2.03
CA TRP A 65 15.88 5.48 2.87
C TRP A 65 16.97 4.74 3.64
N LEU A 66 18.09 4.42 2.99
CA LEU A 66 19.21 3.74 3.63
C LEU A 66 19.91 4.62 4.67
N ALA A 67 19.87 5.94 4.52
CA ALA A 67 20.40 6.90 5.49
C ALA A 67 19.54 7.04 6.76
N HIS A 68 18.29 6.57 6.72
CA HIS A 68 17.32 6.65 7.81
C HIS A 68 16.87 5.25 8.28
N PRO A 69 17.74 4.44 8.90
CA PRO A 69 17.39 3.08 9.33
C PRO A 69 16.45 3.02 10.55
N ASP A 70 16.37 4.09 11.32
CA ASP A 70 15.53 4.22 12.52
C ASP A 70 14.28 5.08 12.24
N LEU A 71 13.26 5.00 13.11
CA LEU A 71 12.08 5.86 13.04
C LEU A 71 12.41 7.30 13.53
N ASP A 72 13.03 8.08 12.67
CA ASP A 72 13.42 9.47 12.92
C ASP A 72 12.47 10.49 12.26
N GLU A 73 12.87 11.77 12.28
CA GLU A 73 12.06 12.85 11.71
C GLU A 73 11.80 12.68 10.21
N TYR A 74 12.70 12.04 9.45
CA TYR A 74 12.49 11.78 8.03
C TYR A 74 11.24 10.94 7.80
N TRP A 75 11.05 9.88 8.59
CA TRP A 75 9.88 9.02 8.49
C TRP A 75 8.64 9.64 9.14
N LYS A 76 8.78 10.36 10.26
CA LYS A 76 7.64 11.05 10.90
C LYS A 76 7.02 12.11 10.00
N GLU A 77 7.81 12.83 9.20
CA GLU A 77 7.29 13.78 8.20
C GLU A 77 6.43 13.12 7.11
N GLN A 78 6.54 11.80 6.96
CA GLN A 78 5.80 10.99 6.00
C GLN A 78 4.62 10.23 6.62
N ASP A 79 4.41 10.32 7.93
CA ASP A 79 3.26 9.74 8.60
C ASP A 79 2.01 10.61 8.40
N TRP A 80 0.94 10.00 7.89
CA TRP A 80 -0.34 10.65 7.64
C TRP A 80 -1.42 10.28 8.66
N SER A 81 -1.07 9.51 9.70
CA SER A 81 -2.00 9.09 10.76
C SER A 81 -2.72 10.28 11.40
N ASP A 82 -2.03 11.41 11.59
CA ASP A 82 -2.59 12.63 12.16
C ASP A 82 -3.55 13.36 11.20
N ALA A 83 -3.45 13.10 9.90
CA ALA A 83 -4.35 13.68 8.90
C ALA A 83 -5.74 13.01 8.90
N ILE A 84 -5.89 11.84 9.52
CA ILE A 84 -7.16 11.09 9.56
C ILE A 84 -8.29 11.93 10.16
N GLY A 85 -8.00 12.84 11.09
CA GLY A 85 -8.98 13.76 11.66
C GLY A 85 -9.66 14.68 10.63
N ARG A 86 -9.06 14.85 9.45
CA ARG A 86 -9.60 15.67 8.34
C ARG A 86 -10.47 14.86 7.39
N VAL A 87 -10.53 13.53 7.52
CA VAL A 87 -11.34 12.65 6.67
C VAL A 87 -12.81 12.81 7.05
N THR A 88 -13.63 13.34 6.14
CA THR A 88 -15.07 13.56 6.37
C THR A 88 -15.98 12.65 5.54
N VAL A 89 -15.40 11.77 4.72
CA VAL A 89 -16.12 10.81 3.88
C VAL A 89 -15.89 9.37 4.37
N PRO A 90 -16.85 8.45 4.18
CA PRO A 90 -16.65 7.04 4.51
C PRO A 90 -15.51 6.41 3.71
N VAL A 91 -14.78 5.49 4.35
CA VAL A 91 -13.65 4.74 3.77
C VAL A 91 -13.99 3.25 3.72
N LEU A 92 -13.73 2.61 2.57
CA LEU A 92 -13.72 1.16 2.44
C LEU A 92 -12.27 0.68 2.40
N SER A 93 -11.83 0.02 3.46
CA SER A 93 -10.49 -0.59 3.54
C SER A 93 -10.58 -2.07 3.21
N THR A 94 -9.76 -2.54 2.27
CA THR A 94 -9.66 -3.96 1.89
C THR A 94 -8.22 -4.40 2.03
N THR A 95 -7.98 -5.51 2.73
CA THR A 95 -6.64 -6.05 2.97
C THR A 95 -6.64 -7.57 3.07
N GLY A 96 -5.46 -8.17 3.18
CA GLY A 96 -5.27 -9.60 3.34
C GLY A 96 -4.53 -9.94 4.63
N TRP A 97 -4.81 -11.11 5.23
CA TRP A 97 -4.09 -11.58 6.42
C TRP A 97 -2.58 -11.74 6.20
N TYR A 98 -2.17 -12.00 4.96
CA TYR A 98 -0.77 -12.16 4.55
C TYR A 98 -0.24 -10.93 3.80
N ASP A 99 -0.98 -9.81 3.77
CA ASP A 99 -0.49 -8.56 3.18
C ASP A 99 0.50 -7.87 4.12
N LEU A 100 1.58 -7.33 3.55
CA LEU A 100 2.66 -6.68 4.29
C LEU A 100 2.24 -5.43 5.08
N LYS A 101 1.08 -4.84 4.79
CA LYS A 101 0.54 -3.63 5.43
C LYS A 101 -0.69 -3.87 6.30
N VAL A 102 -1.08 -5.14 6.51
CA VAL A 102 -2.34 -5.48 7.23
C VAL A 102 -2.45 -4.77 8.58
N HIS A 103 -1.37 -4.72 9.35
CA HIS A 103 -1.33 -4.08 10.68
C HIS A 103 -1.68 -2.59 10.61
N GLU A 104 -1.01 -1.84 9.73
CA GLU A 104 -1.26 -0.40 9.58
C GLU A 104 -2.64 -0.12 8.99
N GLN A 105 -3.11 -0.94 8.06
CA GLN A 105 -4.42 -0.74 7.46
C GLN A 105 -5.56 -0.98 8.47
N VAL A 106 -5.40 -1.94 9.38
CA VAL A 106 -6.32 -2.15 10.51
C VAL A 106 -6.23 -0.98 11.50
N ALA A 107 -5.03 -0.53 11.84
CA ALA A 107 -4.84 0.61 12.73
C ALA A 107 -5.48 1.89 12.15
N ASP A 108 -5.33 2.14 10.86
CA ASP A 108 -5.96 3.26 10.15
C ASP A 108 -7.48 3.14 10.13
N PHE A 109 -8.02 1.95 9.91
CA PHE A 109 -9.47 1.75 10.01
C PHE A 109 -9.99 2.11 11.41
N VAL A 110 -9.29 1.71 12.47
CA VAL A 110 -9.62 2.08 13.85
C VAL A 110 -9.48 3.59 14.08
N ARG A 111 -8.44 4.23 13.54
CA ARG A 111 -8.26 5.69 13.58
C ARG A 111 -9.40 6.40 12.86
N VAL A 112 -9.82 5.95 11.68
CA VAL A 112 -10.98 6.51 10.96
C VAL A 112 -12.24 6.35 11.80
N ARG A 113 -12.50 5.17 12.37
CA ARG A 113 -13.66 4.90 13.23
C ARG A 113 -13.76 5.83 14.43
N THR A 114 -12.63 6.20 15.01
CA THR A 114 -12.59 6.92 16.30
C THR A 114 -12.32 8.42 16.15
N LYS A 115 -11.58 8.82 15.12
CA LYS A 115 -11.02 10.17 14.99
C LYS A 115 -11.39 10.89 13.70
N ALA A 116 -12.01 10.25 12.71
CA ALA A 116 -12.38 10.93 11.45
C ALA A 116 -13.26 12.16 11.70
N GLY A 117 -13.18 13.16 10.82
CA GLY A 117 -13.76 14.49 11.00
C GLY A 117 -15.29 14.57 10.90
N SER A 118 -15.98 13.52 10.44
CA SER A 118 -17.44 13.48 10.39
C SER A 118 -18.01 12.22 11.04
N SER A 119 -19.23 12.32 11.59
CA SER A 119 -19.96 11.14 12.09
C SER A 119 -20.20 10.13 10.98
N GLN A 120 -20.43 10.58 9.75
CA GLN A 120 -20.62 9.70 8.60
C GLN A 120 -19.36 8.90 8.29
N ALA A 121 -18.18 9.54 8.24
CA ALA A 121 -16.92 8.85 8.03
C ALA A 121 -16.65 7.83 9.13
N ARG A 122 -16.89 8.20 10.39
CA ARG A 122 -16.78 7.28 11.51
C ARG A 122 -17.76 6.12 11.35
N GLU A 123 -19.05 6.39 11.17
CA GLU A 123 -20.12 5.39 11.24
C GLU A 123 -20.35 4.56 9.99
N GLU A 124 -19.88 4.98 8.81
CA GLU A 124 -20.15 4.29 7.56
C GLU A 124 -18.89 3.68 6.92
N SER A 125 -17.70 3.89 7.51
CA SER A 125 -16.48 3.21 7.05
C SER A 125 -16.54 1.70 7.30
N ARG A 126 -15.93 0.94 6.38
CA ARG A 126 -15.93 -0.53 6.36
C ARG A 126 -14.53 -1.11 6.21
N LEU A 127 -14.34 -2.32 6.75
CA LEU A 127 -13.11 -3.10 6.62
C LEU A 127 -13.43 -4.51 6.10
N VAL A 128 -12.70 -4.94 5.08
CA VAL A 128 -12.74 -6.30 4.54
C VAL A 128 -11.35 -6.92 4.64
N ILE A 129 -11.25 -8.10 5.26
CA ILE A 129 -10.01 -8.87 5.36
C ILE A 129 -10.23 -10.27 4.82
N GLY A 130 -9.46 -10.67 3.82
CA GLY A 130 -9.46 -12.05 3.31
C GLY A 130 -8.14 -12.77 3.55
N PRO A 131 -8.04 -14.06 3.20
CA PRO A 131 -6.83 -14.84 3.34
C PRO A 131 -5.90 -14.60 2.12
N TRP A 132 -5.58 -13.34 1.88
CA TRP A 132 -4.83 -12.86 0.73
C TRP A 132 -3.47 -12.30 1.15
N ASP A 133 -2.57 -12.18 0.19
CA ASP A 133 -1.37 -11.37 0.30
C ASP A 133 -1.43 -10.20 -0.69
N HIS A 134 -0.30 -9.51 -0.82
CA HIS A 134 -0.17 -8.32 -1.65
C HIS A 134 -0.42 -8.56 -3.15
N ILE A 135 -0.07 -9.75 -3.66
CA ILE A 135 -0.10 -10.10 -5.09
C ILE A 135 -1.10 -11.21 -5.41
N ASN A 136 -1.51 -12.01 -4.42
CA ASN A 136 -2.40 -13.14 -4.59
C ASN A 136 -3.68 -12.97 -3.77
N LEU A 137 -4.78 -12.79 -4.50
CA LEU A 137 -6.14 -12.61 -3.97
C LEU A 137 -7.00 -13.89 -4.12
N THR A 138 -6.41 -15.02 -4.50
CA THR A 138 -7.16 -16.26 -4.76
C THR A 138 -7.43 -17.09 -3.50
N GLY A 139 -6.61 -16.92 -2.46
CA GLY A 139 -6.63 -17.80 -1.29
C GLY A 139 -6.07 -19.21 -1.59
N GLN A 140 -5.33 -19.37 -2.68
CA GLN A 140 -4.62 -20.59 -3.03
C GLN A 140 -3.11 -20.33 -3.09
N TYR A 141 -2.37 -21.10 -2.31
CA TYR A 141 -0.93 -21.07 -2.15
C TYR A 141 -0.35 -22.47 -2.41
N PRO A 142 0.97 -22.59 -2.67
CA PRO A 142 1.61 -23.89 -2.88
C PRO A 142 1.30 -24.92 -1.79
N ASP A 143 1.31 -24.48 -0.52
CA ASP A 143 1.13 -25.36 0.63
C ASP A 143 -0.22 -25.16 1.37
N ARG A 144 -1.08 -24.26 0.90
CA ARG A 144 -2.34 -23.92 1.59
C ARG A 144 -3.45 -23.52 0.64
N TYR A 145 -4.62 -24.15 0.81
CA TYR A 145 -5.85 -23.77 0.12
C TYR A 145 -6.92 -23.38 1.14
N PHE A 146 -7.47 -22.17 1.00
CA PHE A 146 -8.49 -21.62 1.90
C PHE A 146 -9.93 -21.92 1.48
N GLY A 147 -10.12 -22.70 0.40
CA GLY A 147 -11.44 -23.11 -0.05
C GLY A 147 -12.04 -22.21 -1.14
N PRO A 148 -13.18 -22.62 -1.73
CA PRO A 148 -13.75 -21.97 -2.91
C PRO A 148 -14.37 -20.59 -2.63
N LEU A 149 -14.57 -20.22 -1.37
CA LEU A 149 -15.09 -18.91 -0.95
C LEU A 149 -13.99 -17.91 -0.56
N ALA A 150 -12.72 -18.33 -0.64
CA ALA A 150 -11.56 -17.49 -0.33
C ALA A 150 -11.18 -16.45 -1.41
N PRO A 151 -11.43 -16.67 -2.71
CA PRO A 151 -11.10 -15.67 -3.73
C PRO A 151 -11.77 -14.32 -3.47
N ALA A 152 -11.05 -13.23 -3.74
CA ALA A 152 -11.53 -11.87 -3.54
C ALA A 152 -12.50 -11.43 -4.65
N ASP A 153 -13.76 -11.90 -4.63
CA ASP A 153 -14.81 -11.17 -5.35
C ASP A 153 -15.27 -9.98 -4.50
N LEU A 154 -14.68 -8.83 -4.80
CA LEU A 154 -14.92 -7.59 -4.06
C LEU A 154 -15.83 -6.62 -4.83
N SER A 155 -16.17 -6.93 -6.07
CA SER A 155 -16.84 -6.02 -7.00
C SER A 155 -18.18 -5.56 -6.44
N GLU A 156 -19.01 -6.51 -6.01
CA GLU A 156 -20.32 -6.24 -5.41
C GLU A 156 -20.18 -5.37 -4.15
N SER A 157 -19.22 -5.69 -3.28
CA SER A 157 -19.02 -4.93 -2.04
C SER A 157 -18.53 -3.50 -2.29
N HIS A 158 -17.71 -3.26 -3.31
CA HIS A 158 -17.27 -1.93 -3.70
C HIS A 158 -18.40 -1.13 -4.35
N VAL A 159 -19.12 -1.73 -5.30
CA VAL A 159 -20.26 -1.09 -5.97
C VAL A 159 -21.33 -0.72 -4.95
N SER A 160 -21.73 -1.65 -4.09
CA SER A 160 -22.71 -1.39 -3.03
C SER A 160 -22.25 -0.26 -2.09
N PHE A 161 -20.96 -0.23 -1.72
CA PHE A 161 -20.41 0.85 -0.92
C PHE A 161 -20.49 2.21 -1.64
N TYR A 162 -20.07 2.28 -2.91
CA TYR A 162 -20.11 3.52 -3.67
C TYR A 162 -21.53 3.99 -4.00
N ASP A 163 -22.45 3.07 -4.27
CA ASP A 163 -23.87 3.37 -4.44
C ASP A 163 -24.42 4.05 -3.17
N GLN A 164 -24.09 3.52 -1.99
CA GLN A 164 -24.47 4.14 -0.72
C GLN A 164 -23.80 5.50 -0.51
N THR A 165 -22.49 5.62 -0.70
CA THR A 165 -21.72 6.82 -0.27
C THR A 165 -21.72 7.94 -1.29
N VAL A 166 -21.74 7.61 -2.58
CA VAL A 166 -21.66 8.58 -3.69
C VAL A 166 -23.04 8.88 -4.24
N ARG A 167 -23.90 7.86 -4.41
CA ARG A 167 -25.24 8.01 -5.00
C ARG A 167 -26.35 8.10 -3.95
N GLY A 168 -26.05 7.86 -2.68
CA GLY A 168 -27.04 7.88 -1.60
C GLY A 168 -28.02 6.70 -1.64
N LEU A 169 -27.75 5.68 -2.45
CA LEU A 169 -28.59 4.49 -2.59
C LEU A 169 -28.30 3.52 -1.46
N ARG A 170 -29.16 3.53 -0.44
CA ARG A 170 -29.00 2.62 0.71
C ARG A 170 -29.49 1.22 0.34
N PRO A 171 -28.71 0.16 0.62
CA PRO A 171 -29.19 -1.20 0.43
C PRO A 171 -30.26 -1.52 1.48
N ASP A 172 -31.21 -2.39 1.13
CA ASP A 172 -32.26 -2.86 2.06
C ASP A 172 -31.65 -3.53 3.30
N THR A 173 -30.56 -4.27 3.09
CA THR A 173 -29.77 -4.88 4.16
C THR A 173 -28.41 -4.17 4.27
N PRO A 174 -28.11 -3.52 5.41
CA PRO A 174 -26.80 -2.92 5.63
C PRO A 174 -25.69 -3.97 5.61
N ALA A 175 -24.62 -3.73 4.86
CA ALA A 175 -23.44 -4.60 4.92
C ALA A 175 -22.75 -4.47 6.29
N PRO A 176 -22.09 -5.53 6.78
CA PRO A 176 -21.36 -5.47 8.04
C PRO A 176 -20.24 -4.41 7.97
N ARG A 177 -19.98 -3.78 9.11
CA ARG A 177 -18.88 -2.84 9.27
C ARG A 177 -17.52 -3.49 9.05
N VAL A 178 -17.34 -4.69 9.58
CA VAL A 178 -16.13 -5.48 9.45
C VAL A 178 -16.52 -6.85 8.93
N ARG A 179 -15.89 -7.28 7.84
CA ARG A 179 -16.01 -8.63 7.29
C ARG A 179 -14.63 -9.23 7.21
N ILE A 180 -14.41 -10.33 7.91
CA ILE A 180 -13.13 -11.04 7.90
C ILE A 180 -13.34 -12.50 7.49
N PHE A 181 -12.34 -13.05 6.81
CA PHE A 181 -12.19 -14.49 6.66
C PHE A 181 -11.51 -15.04 7.91
N VAL A 182 -12.07 -16.08 8.53
CA VAL A 182 -11.44 -16.76 9.68
C VAL A 182 -10.70 -17.99 9.17
N MET A 183 -9.39 -18.06 9.44
CA MET A 183 -8.47 -19.08 8.91
C MET A 183 -8.48 -20.41 9.68
#